data_AF-A0AAV4F346-F1
#
_entry.id   AF-A0AAV4F346-F1
#
_cell.length_a   1.000
_cell.length_b   1.000
_cell.length_c   1.000
_cell.angle_alpha   90.00
_cell.angle_beta   90.00
_cell.angle_gamma   90.00
#
_symmetry.space_group_name_H-M   'P 1'
#
loop_
_entity.id
_entity.type
_entity.pdbx_description
1 polymer ?
#
loop_
_entity_poly.entity_id
_entity_poly.type
_entity_poly.pdbx_seq_one_letter_code
_entity_poly.pdbx_strand_id
1 'polypeptide(L)'
;MLTEDTPEIAALVGGQRRKPDGGRYFVGGVDISFIKGNNEDACACLSVLRMPDLKLVYQRMEMVKLTQPYIPGFLAFREVPALLPLFDHLRGVAPQFWPDVGSSCISD
;
A
#
# COMPACT_ATOMS: atom_id res chain seq x y z
N MET A 1 6.21 -2.49 21.21
CA MET A 1 4.75 -2.66 21.32
C MET A 1 4.31 -3.33 20.03
N LEU A 2 4.61 -4.62 19.89
CA LEU A 2 4.19 -5.41 18.73
C LEU A 2 2.71 -5.68 18.96
N THR A 3 1.87 -5.24 18.03
CA THR A 3 0.42 -5.45 18.06
C THR A 3 0.15 -6.94 18.25
N GLU A 4 -0.69 -7.28 19.22
CA GLU A 4 -1.27 -8.62 19.28
C GLU A 4 -1.89 -8.92 17.92
N ASP A 5 -1.44 -9.98 17.27
CA ASP A 5 -2.02 -10.44 16.02
C ASP A 5 -3.51 -10.63 16.25
N THR A 6 -4.32 -9.71 15.74
CA THR A 6 -5.77 -9.82 15.82
C THR A 6 -6.14 -11.14 15.12
N PRO A 7 -7.00 -11.99 15.69
CA PRO A 7 -7.31 -13.32 15.14
C PRO A 7 -7.73 -13.28 13.66
N GLU A 8 -8.26 -12.15 13.20
CA GLU A 8 -8.56 -11.90 11.79
C GLU A 8 -7.34 -11.89 10.87
N ILE A 9 -6.24 -11.23 11.27
CA ILE A 9 -4.98 -11.19 10.52
C ILE A 9 -4.35 -12.58 10.51
N ALA A 10 -4.34 -13.27 11.66
CA ALA A 10 -3.84 -14.63 11.76
C ALA A 10 -4.63 -15.58 10.83
N ALA A 11 -5.96 -15.47 10.78
CA ALA A 11 -6.79 -16.27 9.89
C ALA A 11 -6.57 -15.93 8.40
N LEU A 12 -6.28 -14.67 8.08
CA LEU A 12 -5.95 -14.22 6.73
C LEU A 12 -4.60 -14.79 6.26
N VAL A 13 -3.56 -14.65 7.08
CA VAL A 13 -2.21 -15.16 6.83
C VAL A 13 -2.19 -16.68 6.83
N GLY A 14 -2.91 -17.33 7.75
CA GLY A 14 -3.05 -18.79 7.82
C GLY A 14 -3.92 -19.39 6.73
N GLY A 15 -4.54 -18.58 5.86
CA GLY A 15 -5.37 -19.04 4.75
C GLY A 15 -6.73 -19.63 5.17
N GLN A 16 -7.09 -19.49 6.45
CA GLN A 16 -8.37 -19.92 7.01
C GLN A 16 -9.52 -18.98 6.63
N ARG A 17 -9.19 -17.75 6.19
CA ARG A 17 -10.16 -16.75 5.75
C ARG A 17 -10.30 -16.71 4.23
N ARG A 18 -11.54 -16.67 3.73
CA ARG A 18 -11.89 -16.43 2.32
C ARG A 18 -13.02 -15.41 2.21
N LYS A 19 -13.12 -14.77 1.05
CA LYS A 19 -14.23 -13.87 0.72
C LYS A 19 -15.55 -14.65 0.65
N PRO A 20 -16.72 -13.99 0.79
CA PRO A 20 -18.03 -14.64 0.67
C PRO A 20 -18.24 -15.38 -0.66
N ASP A 21 -17.60 -14.93 -1.74
CA ASP A 21 -17.61 -15.55 -3.07
C ASP A 21 -16.60 -16.70 -3.22
N GLY A 22 -15.89 -17.08 -2.15
CA GLY A 22 -14.84 -18.09 -2.17
C GLY A 22 -13.48 -17.59 -2.70
N GLY A 23 -13.40 -16.30 -3.06
CA GLY A 23 -12.21 -15.62 -3.55
C GLY A 23 -11.11 -15.44 -2.50
N ARG A 24 -9.91 -15.11 -2.99
CA ARG A 24 -8.76 -14.75 -2.15
C ARG A 24 -8.82 -13.27 -1.79
N TYR A 25 -8.25 -12.95 -0.64
CA TYR A 25 -8.04 -11.58 -0.20
C TYR A 25 -6.77 -11.00 -0.81
N PHE A 26 -6.79 -9.69 -1.03
CA PHE A 26 -5.68 -8.90 -1.50
C PHE A 26 -5.31 -7.85 -0.46
N VAL A 27 -4.02 -7.79 -0.11
CA VAL A 27 -3.47 -6.79 0.81
C VAL A 27 -2.64 -5.81 0.00
N GLY A 28 -2.98 -4.54 0.08
CA GLY A 28 -2.26 -3.44 -0.53
C GLY A 28 -1.20 -2.88 0.41
N GLY A 29 0.03 -2.73 -0.07
CA GLY A 29 1.09 -2.02 0.60
C GLY A 29 1.46 -0.76 -0.18
N VAL A 30 1.52 0.38 0.50
CA VAL A 30 2.02 1.64 -0.07
C VAL A 30 3.23 2.14 0.68
N ASP A 31 4.17 2.74 -0.04
CA ASP A 31 5.36 3.38 0.51
C ASP A 31 5.75 4.59 -0.33
N ILE A 32 6.37 5.57 0.34
CA ILE A 32 7.02 6.69 -0.33
C ILE A 32 8.41 6.83 0.26
N SER A 33 9.43 6.79 -0.60
CA SER A 33 10.83 6.92 -0.20
C SER A 33 11.49 8.11 -0.88
N PHE A 34 12.20 8.94 -0.13
CA PHE A 34 12.93 10.09 -0.67
C PHE A 34 14.25 9.68 -1.35
N ILE A 35 14.65 10.44 -2.37
CA ILE A 35 15.98 10.30 -2.95
C ILE A 35 17.01 10.88 -1.96
N LYS A 36 18.07 10.14 -1.66
CA LYS A 36 19.12 10.59 -0.74
C LYS A 36 19.67 11.95 -1.14
N GLY A 37 19.66 12.89 -0.19
CA GLY A 37 20.13 14.26 -0.41
C GLY A 37 19.10 15.18 -1.09
N ASN A 38 17.87 14.72 -1.30
CA ASN A 38 16.78 15.49 -1.88
C ASN A 38 15.49 15.29 -1.09
N ASN A 39 14.95 16.39 -0.54
CA ASN A 39 13.75 16.35 0.31
C ASN A 39 12.44 16.56 -0.47
N GLU A 40 12.52 16.72 -1.79
CA GLU A 40 11.37 16.96 -2.67
C GLU A 40 11.10 15.76 -3.57
N ASP A 41 12.15 15.19 -4.17
CA ASP A 41 12.00 14.08 -5.09
C ASP A 41 11.91 12.75 -4.32
N ALA A 42 10.83 12.02 -4.56
CA ALA A 42 10.54 10.75 -3.92
C ALA A 42 10.01 9.74 -4.93
N CYS A 43 10.01 8.46 -4.54
CA CYS A 43 9.39 7.37 -5.28
C CYS A 43 8.18 6.88 -4.48
N ALA A 44 6.99 6.97 -5.07
CA ALA A 44 5.77 6.39 -4.52
C ALA A 44 5.57 4.97 -5.08
N CYS A 45 5.23 4.02 -4.23
CA CYS A 45 5.04 2.62 -4.59
C CYS A 45 3.68 2.12 -4.10
N LEU A 46 3.01 1.33 -4.94
CA LEU A 46 1.83 0.54 -4.61
C LEU A 46 2.12 -0.91 -4.97
N SER A 47 1.95 -1.81 -4.02
CA SER A 47 2.07 -3.25 -4.18
C SER A 47 0.77 -3.92 -3.73
N VAL A 48 0.39 -5.01 -4.39
CA VAL A 48 -0.76 -5.84 -3.98
C VAL A 48 -0.32 -7.28 -3.87
N LEU A 49 -0.53 -7.85 -2.69
CA LEU A 49 -0.21 -9.23 -2.36
C LEU A 49 -1.49 -10.07 -2.27
N ARG A 50 -1.45 -11.28 -2.80
CA ARG A 50 -2.51 -12.27 -2.61
C ARG A 50 -2.28 -13.03 -1.31
N MET A 51 -3.35 -13.19 -0.53
CA MET A 51 -3.34 -14.02 0.67
C MET A 51 -3.81 -15.44 0.36
N PRO A 52 -3.26 -16.47 1.03
CA PRO A 52 -2.21 -16.41 2.06
C PRO A 52 -0.78 -16.50 1.53
N ASP A 53 -0.59 -16.71 0.23
CA ASP A 53 0.72 -17.07 -0.33
C ASP A 53 1.70 -15.89 -0.47
N LEU A 54 1.26 -14.68 -0.11
CA LEU A 54 2.00 -13.42 -0.22
C LEU A 54 2.53 -13.18 -1.64
N LYS A 55 1.86 -13.73 -2.65
CA LYS A 55 2.27 -13.57 -4.04
C LYS A 55 1.99 -12.14 -4.48
N LEU A 56 3.01 -11.45 -4.98
CA LEU A 56 2.85 -10.16 -5.64
C LEU A 56 2.02 -10.33 -6.92
N VAL A 57 0.82 -9.73 -6.94
CA VAL A 57 -0.11 -9.78 -8.07
C VAL A 57 -0.19 -8.46 -8.83
N TYR A 58 0.20 -7.36 -8.21
CA TYR A 58 0.32 -6.05 -8.84
C TYR A 58 1.41 -5.22 -8.17
N GLN A 59 2.12 -4.42 -8.96
CA GLN A 59 3.03 -3.40 -8.46
C GLN A 59 3.06 -2.21 -9.41
N ARG A 60 3.17 -1.00 -8.86
CA ARG A 60 3.43 0.22 -9.59
C ARG A 60 4.32 1.14 -8.77
N MET A 61 5.26 1.79 -9.42
CA MET A 61 6.13 2.80 -8.84
C MET A 61 6.12 4.04 -9.71
N GLU A 62 6.09 5.22 -9.10
CA GLU A 62 6.15 6.50 -9.81
C GLU A 62 7.05 7.48 -9.06
N MET A 63 7.87 8.21 -9.82
CA MET A 63 8.63 9.33 -9.29
C MET A 63 7.68 10.50 -9.08
N VAL A 64 7.68 11.04 -7.87
CA VAL A 64 6.79 12.10 -7.43
C VAL A 64 7.59 13.22 -6.80
N LYS A 65 7.00 14.41 -6.79
CA LYS A 65 7.59 15.58 -6.14
C LYS A 65 6.72 16.02 -4.97
N LEU A 66 7.24 15.88 -3.76
CA LEU A 66 6.58 16.24 -2.51
C LEU A 66 6.94 17.67 -2.10
N THR A 67 6.28 18.65 -2.73
CA THR A 67 6.55 20.09 -2.54
C THR A 67 6.05 20.66 -1.20
N GLN A 68 5.14 19.95 -0.54
CA GLN A 68 4.56 20.36 0.72
C GLN A 68 5.57 20.14 1.86
N PRO A 69 5.68 21.07 2.82
CA PRO A 69 6.61 20.93 3.94
C PRO A 69 6.23 19.75 4.83
N TYR A 70 7.23 19.08 5.40
CA TYR A 70 7.00 18.09 6.44
C TYR A 70 6.53 18.77 7.72
N ILE A 71 5.29 18.48 8.13
CA ILE A 71 4.74 18.90 9.41
C ILE A 71 4.37 17.62 10.17
N PRO A 72 5.03 17.32 11.31
CA PRO A 72 4.67 16.17 12.14
C PRO A 72 3.16 16.17 12.46
N GLY A 73 2.51 15.03 12.26
CA GLY A 73 1.05 14.88 12.43
C GLY A 73 0.21 15.22 11.19
N PHE A 74 0.80 15.76 10.11
CA PHE A 74 0.09 16.10 8.86
C PHE A 74 0.63 15.36 7.63
N LEU A 75 1.26 14.21 7.84
CA LEU A 75 1.96 13.47 6.79
C LEU A 75 1.03 13.02 5.66
N ALA A 76 -0.21 12.62 5.99
CA ALA A 76 -1.22 12.24 5.00
C ALA A 76 -1.47 13.31 3.93
N PHE A 77 -1.36 14.61 4.25
CA PHE A 77 -1.54 15.70 3.28
C PHE A 77 -0.42 15.79 2.24
N ARG A 78 0.77 15.27 2.57
CA ARG A 78 1.89 15.15 1.64
C ARG A 78 1.74 13.90 0.77
N GLU A 79 1.30 12.80 1.36
CA GLU A 79 1.40 11.47 0.74
C GLU A 79 0.20 11.10 -0.12
N VAL A 80 -1.02 11.41 0.33
CA VAL A 80 -2.24 11.03 -0.40
C VAL A 80 -2.22 11.53 -1.85
N PRO A 81 -1.84 12.79 -2.15
CA PRO A 81 -1.73 13.26 -3.54
C PRO A 81 -0.74 12.46 -4.40
N ALA A 82 0.35 11.97 -3.81
CA ALA A 82 1.36 11.18 -4.51
C ALA A 82 0.93 9.72 -4.74
N LEU A 83 0.07 9.17 -3.87
CA LEU A 83 -0.42 7.79 -3.96
C LEU A 83 -1.65 7.65 -4.87
N LEU A 84 -2.50 8.67 -4.97
CA LEU A 84 -3.73 8.63 -5.75
C LEU A 84 -3.52 8.17 -7.21
N PRO A 85 -2.52 8.66 -7.97
CA PRO A 85 -2.27 8.21 -9.33
C PRO A 85 -2.03 6.69 -9.44
N LEU A 86 -1.37 6.09 -8.45
CA LEU A 86 -1.10 4.65 -8.42
C LEU A 86 -2.40 3.83 -8.30
N PHE A 87 -3.34 4.30 -7.47
CA PHE A 87 -4.65 3.68 -7.29
C PHE A 87 -5.56 3.89 -8.50
N ASP A 88 -5.56 5.08 -9.10
CA ASP A 88 -6.33 5.35 -10.32
C ASP A 88 -5.83 4.49 -11.48
N HIS A 89 -4.50 4.33 -11.61
CA HIS A 89 -3.91 3.41 -12.57
C HIS A 89 -4.35 1.97 -12.31
N LEU A 90 -4.26 1.48 -11.06
CA LEU A 90 -4.72 0.14 -10.69
C LEU A 90 -6.19 -0.09 -11.08
N ARG A 91 -7.06 0.89 -10.79
CA ARG A 91 -8.50 0.83 -11.14
C ARG A 91 -8.70 0.70 -12.64
N GLY A 92 -7.88 1.37 -13.45
CA GLY A 92 -7.96 1.34 -14.91
C GLY A 92 -7.42 0.06 -15.55
N VAL A 93 -6.33 -0.51 -15.01
CA VAL A 93 -5.61 -1.61 -15.69
C VAL A 93 -5.83 -2.99 -15.09
N ALA A 94 -6.09 -3.08 -13.78
CA ALA A 94 -6.20 -4.34 -13.07
C ALA A 94 -7.19 -4.27 -11.89
N PRO A 95 -8.46 -3.88 -12.11
CA PRO A 95 -9.45 -3.73 -11.05
C PRO A 95 -9.72 -5.03 -10.26
N GLN A 96 -9.44 -6.20 -10.85
CA GLN A 96 -9.55 -7.49 -10.18
C GLN A 96 -8.55 -7.69 -9.02
N PHE A 97 -7.51 -6.86 -8.95
CA PHE A 97 -6.53 -6.85 -7.86
C PHE A 97 -6.73 -5.68 -6.91
N TRP A 98 -7.94 -5.09 -6.85
CA TRP A 98 -8.24 -4.06 -5.88
C TRP A 98 -8.00 -4.57 -4.44
N PRO A 99 -7.23 -3.85 -3.60
CA PRO A 99 -6.96 -4.28 -2.23
C PRO A 99 -8.23 -4.33 -1.38
N ASP A 100 -8.37 -5.39 -0.59
CA ASP A 100 -9.43 -5.50 0.41
C ASP A 100 -9.03 -4.80 1.72
N VAL A 101 -7.72 -4.76 2.01
CA VAL A 101 -7.10 -4.10 3.16
C VAL A 101 -5.85 -3.37 2.69
N GLY A 102 -5.61 -2.17 3.19
CA GLY A 102 -4.42 -1.37 2.88
C GLY A 102 -3.53 -1.14 4.11
N SER A 103 -2.21 -1.16 3.91
CA SER A 103 -1.20 -0.77 4.89
C SER A 103 -0.25 0.27 4.27
N SER A 104 0.08 1.32 5.02
CA SER A 104 1.08 2.33 4.63
C SER A 104 2.34 2.18 5.46
N CYS A 105 3.48 1.98 4.81
CA CYS A 105 4.81 2.10 5.41
C CYS A 105 5.46 3.37 4.86
N ILE A 106 6.25 4.07 5.67
CA ILE A 106 6.88 5.32 5.25
C ILE A 106 8.35 5.21 5.66
N SER A 107 9.24 5.42 4.69
CA SER A 107 10.68 5.35 4.89
C SER A 107 11.30 6.75 4.77
N ASP A 108 11.84 7.25 5.88
CA ASP A 108 12.60 8.51 5.95
C ASP A 108 13.97 8.41 5.25
#